data_AF-A0A960SR31-F1
#
_entry.id   AF-A0A960SR31-F1
#
_cell.length_a   1.000
_cell.length_b   1.000
_cell.length_c   1.000
_cell.angle_alpha   90.00
_cell.angle_beta   90.00
_cell.angle_gamma   90.00
#
_symmetry.space_group_name_H-M   'P 1'
#
loop_
_entity.id
_entity.type
_entity.pdbx_description
1 polymer ?
#
loop_
_entity_poly.entity_id
_entity_poly.type
_entity_poly.pdbx_seq_one_letter_code
_entity_poly.pdbx_strand_id
1 'polypeptide(L)' 'MVASLNSQDLRRAAPWRIGITLGDVAGIGPEITLKALAALAGEPGPDFLVVGDAAVIHRANRDFGLPLQPMS' A
#
# COMPACT_ATOMS: atom_id res chain seq x y z
N MET A 1 28.05 -15.87 13.84
CA MET A 1 26.91 -16.82 13.95
C MET A 1 25.82 -16.30 13.01
N VAL A 2 25.71 -16.86 11.81
CA VAL A 2 24.66 -16.45 10.85
C VAL A 2 23.48 -17.38 11.08
N ALA A 3 22.34 -16.83 11.51
CA ALA A 3 21.11 -17.60 11.65
C ALA A 3 20.67 -18.07 10.25
N SER A 4 20.64 -19.39 10.05
CA SER A 4 20.07 -20.00 8.85
C SER A 4 18.56 -19.79 8.88
N LEU A 5 18.07 -18.74 8.22
CA LEU A 5 16.63 -18.47 8.10
C LEU A 5 16.01 -19.49 7.15
N ASN A 6 15.08 -20.28 7.66
CA ASN A 6 14.46 -21.35 6.88
C ASN A 6 13.37 -20.77 5.96
N SER A 7 13.06 -21.44 4.85
CA SER A 7 12.09 -20.94 3.86
C SER A 7 10.67 -20.71 4.43
N GLN A 8 10.33 -21.38 5.53
CA GLN A 8 9.08 -21.13 6.27
C GLN A 8 9.14 -19.87 7.14
N ASP A 9 10.32 -19.51 7.67
CA ASP A 9 10.52 -18.25 8.37
C ASP A 9 10.41 -17.08 7.40
N LEU A 10 10.93 -17.22 6.16
CA LEU A 10 10.77 -16.20 5.11
C LEU A 10 9.31 -15.99 4.71
N ARG A 11 8.48 -17.05 4.70
CA ARG A 11 7.04 -16.95 4.42
C ARG A 11 6.22 -16.38 5.57
N ARG A 12 6.69 -16.53 6.82
CA ARG A 12 6.09 -15.89 8.01
C ARG A 12 6.61 -14.48 8.26
N ALA A 13 7.82 -14.18 7.78
CA ALA A 13 8.50 -12.90 8.01
C ALA A 13 8.18 -11.85 6.94
N ALA A 14 7.87 -12.26 5.70
CA ALA A 14 7.42 -11.31 4.69
C ALA A 14 5.94 -10.96 4.93
N PRO A 15 5.60 -9.68 5.14
CA PRO A 15 4.20 -9.27 5.16
C PRO A 15 3.55 -9.67 3.83
N TRP A 16 2.32 -10.17 3.91
CA TRP A 16 1.55 -10.56 2.73
C TRP A 16 1.35 -9.31 1.88
N ARG A 17 1.40 -9.42 0.54
CA ARG A 17 1.10 -8.27 -0.34
C ARG A 17 -0.30 -8.34 -0.87
N ILE A 18 -1.06 -7.26 -0.71
CA ILE A 18 -2.39 -7.09 -1.29
C ILE A 18 -2.30 -6.07 -2.42
N GLY A 19 -2.66 -6.50 -3.63
CA GLY A 19 -2.84 -5.61 -4.77
C GLY A 19 -4.22 -4.95 -4.72
N ILE A 20 -4.27 -3.62 -4.82
CA ILE A 20 -5.52 -2.85 -4.89
C ILE A 20 -5.56 -2.15 -6.25
N THR A 21 -6.54 -2.47 -7.08
CA THR A 21 -6.80 -1.72 -8.31
C THR A 21 -7.67 -0.50 -8.00
N LEU A 22 -7.36 0.65 -8.60
CA LEU A 22 -8.15 1.88 -8.35
C LEU A 22 -9.56 1.86 -8.97
N GLY A 23 -9.77 1.03 -9.99
CA GLY A 23 -10.99 1.06 -10.80
C GLY A 23 -11.07 2.32 -11.66
N ASP A 24 -12.27 2.89 -11.78
CA ASP A 24 -12.50 4.13 -12.52
C ASP A 24 -11.95 5.35 -11.74
N VAL A 25 -11.01 6.07 -12.37
CA VAL A 25 -10.35 7.25 -11.81
C VAL A 25 -11.26 8.47 -11.69
N ALA A 26 -12.39 8.50 -12.40
CA ALA A 26 -13.40 9.55 -12.25
C ALA A 26 -14.32 9.31 -11.03
N GLY A 27 -14.31 8.10 -10.49
CA GLY A 27 -15.04 7.73 -9.28
C GLY A 27 -14.29 8.06 -7.99
N ILE A 28 -14.83 7.57 -6.86
CA ILE A 28 -14.25 7.79 -5.52
C ILE A 28 -13.18 6.77 -5.13
N GLY A 29 -12.90 5.78 -5.97
CA GLY A 29 -11.94 4.69 -5.70
C GLY A 29 -10.57 5.20 -5.22
N PRO A 30 -9.92 6.13 -5.96
CA PRO A 30 -8.65 6.72 -5.54
C PRO A 30 -8.67 7.38 -4.15
N GLU A 31 -9.74 8.12 -3.82
CA GLU A 31 -9.89 8.75 -2.52
C GLU A 31 -10.00 7.72 -1.39
N ILE A 32 -10.91 6.76 -1.55
CA ILE A 32 -11.20 5.76 -0.52
C ILE A 32 -10.00 4.85 -0.29
N THR A 33 -9.32 4.41 -1.36
CA THR A 33 -8.11 3.61 -1.25
C THR A 33 -7.04 4.34 -0.45
N LEU A 34 -6.70 5.59 -0.80
CA LEU A 34 -5.63 6.30 -0.11
C LEU A 34 -5.99 6.67 1.34
N LYS A 35 -7.24 7.02 1.63
CA LYS A 35 -7.69 7.26 3.02
C LYS A 35 -7.60 5.99 3.86
N ALA A 36 -7.99 4.84 3.32
CA ALA A 36 -7.87 3.56 4.02
C ALA A 36 -6.40 3.20 4.29
N LEU A 37 -5.52 3.39 3.30
CA LEU A 37 -4.08 3.14 3.48
C LEU A 37 -3.45 4.08 4.49
N ALA A 38 -3.83 5.35 4.51
CA ALA A 38 -3.36 6.31 5.49
C ALA A 38 -3.83 5.96 6.91
N ALA A 39 -5.05 5.45 7.06
CA ALA A 39 -5.58 4.99 8.35
C ALA A 39 -4.90 3.71 8.86
N LEU A 40 -4.40 2.86 7.95
CA LEU A 40 -3.66 1.63 8.28
C LEU A 40 -2.15 1.86 8.39
N ALA A 41 -1.66 3.07 8.13
CA ALA A 41 -0.23 3.36 8.14
C ALA A 41 0.36 3.15 9.55
N GLY A 42 1.33 2.25 9.67
CA GLY A 42 1.98 1.92 10.95
C GLY A 42 1.31 0.79 11.73
N GLU A 43 0.16 0.29 11.30
CA GLU A 43 -0.47 -0.89 11.89
C GLU A 43 0.18 -2.19 11.36
N PRO A 44 0.28 -3.25 12.20
CA PRO A 44 0.75 -4.54 11.74
C PRO A 44 -0.22 -5.10 10.69
N GLY A 45 0.28 -5.42 9.51
CA GLY A 45 -0.57 -5.83 8.40
C GLY A 45 0.18 -6.19 7.13
N PRO A 46 -0.57 -6.44 6.05
CA PRO A 46 0.01 -6.66 4.73
C PRO A 46 0.64 -5.37 4.17
N ASP A 47 1.60 -5.56 3.27
CA ASP A 47 2.04 -4.50 2.37
C ASP A 47 0.97 -4.28 1.28
N PHE A 48 0.76 -3.03 0.87
CA PHE A 48 -0.22 -2.70 -0.17
C PHE A 48 0.46 -2.22 -1.45
N LEU A 49 0.07 -2.82 -2.59
CA LEU A 49 0.44 -2.36 -3.92
C LEU A 49 -0.77 -1.74 -4.60
N VAL A 50 -0.77 -0.42 -4.75
CA VAL A 50 -1.83 0.28 -5.49
C VAL A 50 -1.52 0.26 -6.97
N VAL A 51 -2.45 -0.25 -7.77
CA VAL A 51 -2.33 -0.38 -9.23
C VAL A 51 -3.33 0.56 -9.90
N GLY A 52 -2.81 1.50 -10.68
CA GLY A 52 -3.59 2.50 -11.41
C GLY A 52 -2.68 3.58 -12.00
N ASP A 53 -3.28 4.70 -12.40
CA ASP A 53 -2.52 5.84 -12.91
C ASP A 53 -1.78 6.56 -11.76
N ALA A 54 -0.46 6.67 -11.87
CA ALA A 54 0.38 7.28 -10.84
C ALA A 54 0.09 8.78 -10.63
N ALA A 55 -0.26 9.53 -11.67
CA ALA A 55 -0.58 10.94 -11.55
C ALA A 55 -1.91 11.13 -10.80
N VAL A 56 -2.90 10.26 -11.03
CA VAL A 56 -4.16 10.23 -10.26
C VAL A 56 -3.88 9.94 -8.78
N ILE A 57 -3.03 8.94 -8.49
CA ILE A 57 -2.64 8.59 -7.11
C ILE A 57 -1.97 9.78 -6.42
N HIS A 58 -0.95 10.36 -7.04
CA HIS A 58 -0.21 11.49 -6.46
C HIS A 58 -1.09 12.73 -6.29
N ARG A 59 -1.98 13.00 -7.26
CA ARG A 59 -2.96 14.08 -7.16
C ARG A 59 -3.91 13.85 -5.99
N ALA A 60 -4.53 12.67 -5.88
CA ALA A 60 -5.45 12.37 -4.79
C ALA A 60 -4.75 12.45 -3.42
N ASN A 61 -3.53 11.90 -3.30
CA ASN A 61 -2.73 12.00 -2.08
C ASN A 61 -2.51 13.46 -1.63
N ARG A 62 -2.16 14.34 -2.58
CA ARG A 62 -1.95 15.77 -2.31
C ARG A 62 -3.27 16.50 -2.02
N ASP A 63 -4.29 16.30 -2.84
CA ASP A 63 -5.57 17.00 -2.76
C ASP A 63 -6.29 16.71 -1.43
N PHE A 64 -6.07 15.52 -0.85
CA PHE A 64 -6.58 15.13 0.48
C PHE A 64 -5.57 15.27 1.63
N GLY A 65 -4.37 15.82 1.37
CA GLY A 65 -3.37 16.07 2.41
C GLY A 65 -2.87 14.83 3.14
N LEU A 66 -2.79 13.68 2.44
CA LEU A 66 -2.45 12.40 3.03
C LEU A 66 -0.91 12.21 3.11
N PRO A 67 -0.38 11.58 4.18
CA PRO A 67 1.06 11.46 4.42
C PRO A 67 1.69 10.25 3.71
N LEU A 68 1.09 9.74 2.63
CA LEU A 68 1.57 8.51 1.97
C LEU A 68 2.77 8.81 1.07
N GLN A 69 3.73 7.87 1.07
CA GLN A 69 4.88 7.87 0.18
C GLN A 69 4.98 6.50 -0.53
N PRO A 70 5.41 6.47 -1.81
CA PRO A 70 5.75 5.20 -2.46
C PRO A 70 6.84 4.47 -1.68
N MET A 71 6.72 3.15 -1.55
CA MET A 71 7.83 2.33 -1.07
C MET A 71 8.95 2.36 -2.13
N SER A 72 10.15 2.74 -1.71
CA SER A 72 11.38 2.75 -2.51
C SER A 72 12.01 1.36 -2.65
#